data_AF-A0A521IUR4-F1
#
_entry.id   AF-A0A521IUR4-F1
#
_cell.length_a   1.000
_cell.length_b   1.000
_cell.length_c   1.000
_cell.angle_alpha   90.00
_cell.angle_beta   90.00
_cell.angle_gamma   90.00
#
_symmetry.space_group_name_H-M   'P 1'
#
loop_
_entity.id
_entity.type
_entity.pdbx_description
1 polymer ?
#
loop_
_entity_poly.entity_id
_entity_poly.type
_entity_poly.pdbx_seq_one_letter_code
_entity_poly.pdbx_strand_id
1 'polypeptide(L)' 'MKYLTVKELSEKWKMSERRIRALIKEKRIEGVKYENKYLIPENAKKPLDRRIKG' A
#
# COMPACT_ATOMS: atom_id res chain seq x y z
N MET A 1 12.71 -10.38 -6.31
CA MET A 1 11.44 -9.67 -6.08
C MET A 1 11.75 -8.35 -5.36
N LYS A 2 11.36 -7.21 -5.92
CA LYS A 2 11.53 -5.91 -5.27
C LYS A 2 10.33 -5.64 -4.36
N TYR A 3 10.61 -5.26 -3.11
CA TYR A 3 9.61 -4.83 -2.16
C TYR A 3 9.85 -3.36 -1.87
N LEU A 4 8.76 -2.60 -1.84
CA LEU A 4 8.71 -1.21 -1.44
C LEU A 4 8.24 -1.11 0.00
N THR A 5 8.79 -0.14 0.71
CA THR A 5 8.28 0.27 2.02
C THR A 5 7.03 1.12 1.86
N VAL A 6 6.31 1.32 2.97
CA VAL A 6 5.14 2.23 3.01
C VAL A 6 5.49 3.63 2.49
N LYS A 7 6.70 4.12 2.82
CA LYS A 7 7.16 5.45 2.41
C LYS A 7 7.39 5.55 0.90
N GLU A 8 8.10 4.58 0.32
CA GLU A 8 8.31 4.53 -1.13
C GLU A 8 7.00 4.32 -1.90
N LEU A 9 6.11 3.48 -1.36
CA LEU A 9 4.79 3.29 -1.95
C LEU A 9 3.91 4.54 -1.82
N SER A 10 4.06 5.31 -0.73
CA SER A 10 3.39 6.59 -0.52
C SER A 10 3.77 7.59 -1.60
N GLU A 11 5.05 7.68 -1.95
CA GLU A 11 5.54 8.52 -3.04
C GLU A 11 5.05 8.01 -4.41
N LYS A 12 5.18 6.70 -4.67
CA LYS A 12 4.76 6.08 -5.94
C LYS A 12 3.26 6.21 -6.20
N TRP A 13 2.42 6.05 -5.18
CA TRP A 13 0.96 6.15 -5.30
C TRP A 13 0.40 7.54 -5.01
N LYS A 14 1.27 8.49 -4.62
CA LYS A 14 0.90 9.83 -4.11
C LYS A 14 -0.19 9.74 -3.05
N MET A 15 0.01 8.88 -2.07
CA MET A 15 -0.99 8.52 -1.06
C MET A 15 -0.34 8.51 0.31
N SER A 16 -0.99 9.08 1.32
CA SER A 16 -0.39 9.13 2.66
C SER A 16 -0.12 7.73 3.23
N GLU A 17 0.97 7.58 3.98
CA GLU A 17 1.33 6.33 4.65
C GLU A 17 0.18 5.75 5.48
N ARG A 18 -0.58 6.62 6.15
CA ARG A 18 -1.78 6.24 6.92
C ARG A 18 -2.81 5.53 6.05
N ARG A 19 -3.06 6.02 4.83
CA ARG A 19 -4.01 5.40 3.90
C ARG A 19 -3.49 4.07 3.40
N ILE A 20 -2.20 3.97 3.10
CA ILE A 20 -1.57 2.70 2.72
C ILE A 20 -1.70 1.68 3.85
N ARG A 21 -1.39 2.05 5.10
CA ARG A 21 -1.58 1.16 6.26
C ARG A 21 -3.04 0.72 6.42
N ALA A 22 -4.00 1.60 6.16
CA ALA A 22 -5.42 1.22 6.15
C ALA A 22 -5.71 0.18 5.05
N LEU A 23 -5.20 0.36 3.83
CA LEU A 23 -5.37 -0.61 2.73
C LEU A 23 -4.75 -1.98 3.04
N ILE A 24 -3.60 -1.99 3.73
CA ILE A 24 -2.96 -3.23 4.22
C ILE A 24 -3.87 -3.91 5.25
N LYS A 25 -4.39 -3.16 6.23
CA LYS A 25 -5.33 -3.68 7.24
C LYS A 25 -6.64 -4.19 6.63
N GLU A 26 -7.13 -3.50 5.60
CA GLU A 26 -8.30 -3.89 4.81
C GLU A 26 -8.02 -5.09 3.89
N LYS A 27 -6.81 -5.68 3.90
CA LYS A 27 -6.37 -6.77 3.01
C LYS A 27 -6.57 -6.46 1.52
N ARG A 28 -6.50 -5.18 1.14
CA ARG A 28 -6.67 -4.72 -0.26
C ARG A 28 -5.38 -4.70 -1.07
N ILE A 29 -4.25 -4.96 -0.42
CA ILE A 29 -2.94 -5.07 -1.04
C ILE A 29 -2.45 -6.49 -0.77
N GLU A 30 -2.35 -7.29 -1.82
CA GLU A 30 -1.89 -8.67 -1.71
C GLU A 30 -0.36 -8.76 -1.66
N GLY A 31 0.15 -9.83 -1.03
CA GLY A 31 1.60 -10.09 -0.95
C GLY A 31 2.36 -9.19 0.03
N VAL A 32 1.66 -8.40 0.85
CA VAL A 32 2.29 -7.59 1.90
C VAL A 32 2.86 -8.50 2.99
N LYS A 33 4.15 -8.29 3.31
CA LYS A 33 4.82 -8.98 4.41
C LYS A 33 5.09 -8.02 5.55
N TYR A 34 5.06 -8.53 6.78
CA TYR A 34 5.41 -7.80 7.98
C TYR A 34 6.55 -8.52 8.69
N GLU A 35 7.70 -7.85 8.79
CA GLU A 35 8.91 -8.40 9.43
C GLU A 35 9.48 -7.40 10.45
N ASN A 36 9.53 -6.12 10.09
CA ASN A 36 9.82 -4.97 10.97
C ASN A 36 9.14 -3.68 10.43
N LYS A 37 9.05 -3.62 9.10
CA LYS A 37 8.26 -2.66 8.33
C LYS A 37 7.34 -3.42 7.38
N TYR A 38 6.29 -2.77 6.91
CA TYR A 38 5.48 -3.35 5.83
C TYR A 38 6.30 -3.37 4.53
N LEU A 39 6.46 -4.57 3.99
CA LEU A 39 7.08 -4.82 2.70
C LEU A 39 5.97 -5.08 1.69
N ILE A 40 5.72 -4.11 0.82
CA ILE A 40 4.72 -4.20 -0.24
C ILE A 40 5.42 -4.59 -1.54
N PRO A 41 4.95 -5.63 -2.25
CA PRO A 41 5.48 -5.96 -3.56
C PRO A 41 5.40 -4.75 -4.52
N GLU A 42 6.45 -4.47 -5.28
CA GLU A 42 6.42 -3.36 -6.26
C GLU A 42 5.31 -3.54 -7.32
N ASN A 43 5.01 -4.80 -7.64
CA ASN A 43 3.95 -5.23 -8.56
C ASN A 43 2.55 -5.20 -7.94
N ALA A 44 2.40 -4.78 -6.67
CA ALA A 44 1.10 -4.59 -6.07
C ALA A 44 0.29 -3.56 -6.87
N LYS A 45 -0.93 -3.91 -7.28
CA LYS A 45 -1.82 -2.98 -7.96
C LYS A 45 -2.36 -1.97 -6.95
N LYS A 46 -2.31 -0.68 -7.29
CA LYS A 46 -2.96 0.38 -6.51
C LYS A 46 -4.46 0.04 -6.41
N PRO A 47 -5.01 -0.22 -5.22
CA PRO A 47 -6.41 -0.53 -5.10
C PRO A 47 -7.23 0.70 -5.49
N LEU A 48 -8.35 0.51 -6.20
CA LEU A 48 -9.28 1.59 -6.51
C LEU A 48 -9.75 2.22 -5.19
N ASP A 49 -9.25 3.42 -4.90
CA ASP A 49 -9.66 4.18 -3.73
C ASP A 49 -11.10 4.63 -3.95
N ARG A 50 -12.07 3.97 -3.32
CA ARG A 50 -13.51 4.26 -3.47
C ARG A 50 -13.93 5.53 -2.70
N ARG A 51 -13.04 6.53 -2.60
CA ARG A 51 -13.36 7.86 -2.07
C ARG A 51 -14.07 8.76 -3.08
N ILE A 52 -14.62 8.19 -4.16
CA ILE A 52 -15.64 8.89 -4.94
C ILE A 52 -16.96 8.73 -4.17
N LYS A 53 -17.22 9.69 -3.28
CA LYS A 53 -18.59 10.02 -2.87
C LYS A 53 -18.79 11.48 -3.26
N GLY A 54 -19.67 11.70 -4.24
CA GLY A 54 -20.40 12.96 -4.49
C GLY A 54 -19.55 14.15 -4.86
#